data_AF-J8EZV7-F1
#
_entry.id   AF-J8EZV7-F1
#
_cell.length_a   1.000
_cell.length_b   1.000
_cell.length_c   1.000
_cell.angle_alpha   90.00
_cell.angle_beta   90.00
_cell.angle_gamma   90.00
#
_symmetry.space_group_name_H-M   'P 1'
#
loop_
_entity.id
_entity.type
_entity.pdbx_description
1 polymer ?
#
loop_
_entity_poly.entity_id
_entity_poly.type
_entity_poly.pdbx_seq_one_letter_code
_entity_poly.pdbx_strand_id
1 'polypeptide(L)'
;MKEKIKRYIKKIPPVGIAMGIAFSFNPFTKHKAKADVDTFATIVTTFSDTYDTFLKEPFVTSLSEQSAKNDYLANNENRAYKSPTFNKGEFGISVYDYYKNQNFSKRIKIFYKDGKVEYKTIKHGQQLLIKQAGIIVDLNPDASDLYERDVYYITQKQLDEGNTGIALTNWQTYYLKSDNSGQMNGPLAFKFIRQEFPNIKPGSASFDLEKLFHALTGEKQKLATITSNPVKESEIFSYTSDELAEIKRHRLAVVTQHKNKKESHR
;
A
#
# COMPACT_ATOMS: atom_id res chain seq x y z
N MET A 1 -43.40 -43.34 -46.44
CA MET A 1 -42.64 -44.18 -45.48
C MET A 1 -41.16 -44.10 -45.88
N LYS A 2 -40.24 -43.95 -44.89
CA LYS A 2 -38.75 -43.80 -44.96
C LYS A 2 -38.22 -42.39 -45.28
N GLU A 3 -37.98 -41.53 -44.27
CA GLU A 3 -36.75 -41.32 -43.45
C GLU A 3 -35.77 -40.29 -44.06
N LYS A 4 -35.72 -39.05 -43.53
CA LYS A 4 -34.74 -38.49 -42.55
C LYS A 4 -33.27 -38.47 -43.02
N ILE A 5 -32.77 -37.30 -43.43
CA ILE A 5 -31.38 -36.86 -43.15
C ILE A 5 -31.38 -35.34 -42.84
N LYS A 6 -31.20 -34.98 -41.56
CA LYS A 6 -30.86 -33.63 -41.11
C LYS A 6 -29.36 -33.40 -41.34
N ARG A 7 -28.98 -32.48 -42.24
CA ARG A 7 -27.60 -31.95 -42.33
C ARG A 7 -27.45 -30.77 -41.36
N TYR A 8 -26.62 -30.96 -40.35
CA TYR A 8 -26.24 -29.94 -39.37
C TYR A 8 -25.10 -29.11 -39.95
N ILE A 9 -25.39 -27.91 -40.46
CA ILE A 9 -24.35 -26.97 -40.91
C ILE A 9 -23.82 -26.24 -39.67
N LYS A 10 -22.59 -26.57 -39.28
CA LYS A 10 -21.86 -25.95 -38.17
C LYS A 10 -21.50 -24.52 -38.59
N LYS A 11 -22.17 -23.51 -38.03
CA LYS A 11 -21.79 -22.10 -38.20
C LYS A 11 -20.48 -21.84 -37.46
N ILE A 12 -19.42 -21.51 -38.20
CA ILE A 12 -18.15 -21.01 -37.68
C ILE A 12 -18.27 -19.48 -37.63
N PRO A 13 -18.15 -18.82 -36.46
CA PRO A 13 -18.10 -17.37 -36.43
C PRO A 13 -16.75 -16.86 -36.97
N PRO A 14 -16.70 -15.65 -37.55
CA PRO A 14 -15.49 -15.11 -38.14
C PRO A 14 -14.41 -14.87 -37.08
N VAL A 15 -13.18 -15.25 -37.41
CA VAL A 15 -11.96 -14.99 -36.66
C VAL A 15 -11.75 -13.48 -36.58
N GLY A 16 -12.06 -12.90 -35.43
CA GLY A 16 -11.66 -11.54 -35.08
C GLY A 16 -10.17 -11.53 -34.75
N ILE A 17 -9.40 -10.81 -35.58
CA ILE A 17 -7.99 -10.51 -35.38
C ILE A 17 -7.83 -9.82 -34.01
N ALA A 18 -7.24 -10.52 -33.05
CA ALA A 18 -6.81 -9.94 -31.80
C ALA A 18 -5.59 -9.05 -32.08
N MET A 19 -5.82 -7.74 -32.24
CA MET A 19 -4.73 -6.77 -32.13
C MET A 19 -4.24 -6.77 -30.67
N GLY A 20 -3.02 -7.27 -30.50
CA GLY A 20 -2.34 -7.36 -29.22
C GLY A 20 -2.11 -5.97 -28.63
N ILE A 21 -2.82 -5.68 -27.55
CA ILE A 21 -2.31 -4.80 -26.51
C ILE A 21 -1.68 -5.72 -25.48
N ALA A 22 -0.35 -5.70 -25.41
CA ALA A 22 0.39 -6.34 -24.34
C ALA A 22 0.11 -5.57 -23.04
N PHE A 23 -0.99 -5.93 -22.36
CA PHE A 23 -1.12 -5.65 -20.95
C PHE A 23 -0.11 -6.55 -20.24
N SER A 24 0.88 -5.95 -19.61
CA SER A 24 1.70 -6.61 -18.60
C SER A 24 0.78 -7.05 -17.47
N PHE A 25 0.22 -8.25 -17.60
CA PHE A 25 -0.39 -8.96 -16.49
C PHE A 25 0.71 -9.15 -15.45
N ASN A 26 0.52 -8.60 -14.26
CA ASN A 26 1.16 -9.07 -13.05
C ASN A 26 0.24 -10.21 -12.53
N PRO A 27 0.45 -11.48 -12.92
CA PRO A 27 -0.25 -12.56 -12.25
C PRO A 27 0.31 -12.63 -10.81
N PHE A 28 -0.52 -12.94 -9.83
CA PHE A 28 -0.15 -13.16 -8.42
C PHE A 28 -0.11 -11.93 -7.49
N THR A 29 -1.24 -11.24 -7.37
CA THR A 29 -1.67 -10.74 -6.05
C THR A 29 -3.04 -11.31 -5.70
N LYS A 30 -3.05 -12.49 -5.07
CA LYS A 30 -4.24 -12.97 -4.36
C LYS A 30 -4.39 -12.13 -3.09
N HIS A 31 -5.13 -11.03 -3.19
CA HIS A 31 -5.55 -10.28 -2.03
C HIS A 31 -6.65 -11.06 -1.30
N LYS A 32 -6.44 -11.41 -0.03
CA LYS A 32 -7.51 -11.90 0.83
C LYS A 32 -8.32 -10.68 1.27
N ALA A 33 -9.35 -10.34 0.50
CA ALA A 33 -10.29 -9.30 0.89
C ALA A 33 -11.12 -9.80 2.06
N LYS A 34 -11.14 -9.06 3.17
CA LYS A 34 -12.19 -9.21 4.16
C LYS A 34 -13.34 -8.33 3.66
N ALA A 35 -14.35 -8.96 3.05
CA ALA A 35 -15.50 -8.24 2.52
C ALA A 35 -16.22 -7.53 3.67
N ASP A 36 -16.08 -6.21 3.70
CA ASP A 36 -16.99 -5.33 4.42
C ASP A 36 -18.07 -4.94 3.41
N VAL A 37 -19.33 -5.18 3.76
CA VAL A 37 -20.46 -5.24 2.79
C VAL A 37 -20.86 -3.86 2.27
N ASP A 38 -20.22 -2.77 2.69
CA ASP A 38 -20.89 -1.46 2.64
C ASP A 38 -20.11 -0.28 2.05
N THR A 39 -19.07 -0.47 1.22
CA THR A 39 -18.62 0.62 0.30
C THR A 39 -17.65 0.13 -0.78
N PHE A 40 -18.04 0.25 -2.05
CA PHE A 40 -17.13 0.09 -3.22
C PHE A 40 -15.92 1.05 -3.17
N ALA A 41 -16.04 2.12 -2.38
CA ALA A 41 -15.10 3.22 -2.31
C ALA A 41 -13.86 2.94 -1.45
N THR A 42 -13.95 2.10 -0.41
CA THR A 42 -12.78 1.78 0.44
C THR A 42 -12.76 0.32 0.86
N ILE A 43 -11.57 -0.31 0.86
CA ILE A 43 -11.41 -1.74 1.16
C ILE A 43 -10.17 -1.94 2.04
N VAL A 44 -10.30 -2.73 3.11
CA VAL A 44 -9.16 -3.19 3.90
C VAL A 44 -8.73 -4.57 3.42
N THR A 45 -7.45 -4.72 3.11
CA THR A 45 -6.88 -5.99 2.62
C THR A 45 -5.53 -6.27 3.24
N THR A 46 -5.08 -7.52 3.14
CA THR A 46 -3.71 -7.94 3.48
C THR A 46 -2.82 -7.90 2.24
N PHE A 47 -1.52 -8.02 2.45
CA PHE A 47 -0.57 -8.17 1.36
C PHE A 47 -0.61 -9.60 0.78
N SER A 48 0.16 -9.87 -0.28
CA SER A 48 0.24 -11.22 -0.85
C SER A 48 0.83 -12.23 0.15
N ASP A 49 0.53 -13.52 0.00
CA ASP A 49 0.95 -14.59 0.93
C ASP A 49 2.46 -14.57 1.27
N THR A 50 3.35 -14.22 0.32
CA THR A 50 4.80 -14.05 0.56
C THR A 50 5.10 -12.97 1.62
N TYR A 51 4.44 -11.81 1.52
CA TYR A 51 4.61 -10.74 2.51
C TYR A 51 3.92 -11.10 3.82
N ASP A 52 2.74 -11.72 3.79
CA ASP A 52 2.04 -12.14 5.01
C ASP A 52 2.88 -13.11 5.86
N THR A 53 3.63 -14.01 5.22
CA THR A 53 4.58 -14.89 5.91
C THR A 53 5.73 -14.09 6.51
N PHE A 54 6.39 -13.25 5.70
CA PHE A 54 7.50 -12.41 6.14
C PHE A 54 7.12 -11.50 7.32
N LEU A 55 5.91 -10.93 7.31
CA LEU A 55 5.40 -10.03 8.34
C LEU A 55 5.11 -10.75 9.67
N LYS A 56 4.97 -12.08 9.66
CA LYS A 56 4.80 -12.91 10.85
C LYS A 56 6.11 -13.49 11.38
N GLU A 57 7.19 -13.41 10.61
CA GLU A 57 8.51 -13.85 11.07
C GLU A 57 8.93 -13.06 12.32
N PRO A 58 9.66 -13.69 13.25
CA PRO A 58 10.23 -12.99 14.39
C PRO A 58 11.00 -11.74 13.96
N PHE A 59 10.90 -10.70 14.76
CA PHE A 59 11.70 -9.50 14.56
C PHE A 59 13.19 -9.86 14.67
N VAL A 60 13.94 -9.58 13.60
CA VAL A 60 15.39 -9.72 13.58
C VAL A 60 15.96 -8.35 13.25
N THR A 61 16.76 -7.81 14.17
CA THR A 61 17.40 -6.51 14.06
C THR A 61 18.32 -6.46 12.85
N SER A 62 17.80 -5.94 11.73
CA SER A 62 18.60 -5.58 10.55
C SER A 62 18.78 -4.06 10.42
N LEU A 63 17.98 -3.28 11.16
CA LEU A 63 17.99 -1.82 11.22
C LEU A 63 18.06 -1.43 12.70
N SER A 64 18.65 -0.27 13.01
CA SER A 64 18.58 0.27 14.38
C SER A 64 17.23 0.94 14.61
N GLU A 65 16.75 0.96 15.85
CA GLU A 65 15.53 1.68 16.19
C GLU A 65 15.67 3.19 15.92
N GLN A 66 16.84 3.76 16.20
CA GLN A 66 17.12 5.17 15.91
C GLN A 66 16.98 5.47 14.41
N SER A 67 17.51 4.60 13.55
CA SER A 67 17.33 4.73 12.10
C SER A 67 15.86 4.56 11.70
N ALA A 68 15.15 3.58 12.27
CA ALA A 68 13.73 3.36 12.00
C ALA A 68 12.83 4.53 12.45
N LYS A 69 13.30 5.35 13.40
CA LYS A 69 12.60 6.55 13.89
C LYS A 69 12.87 7.80 13.06
N ASN A 70 14.02 7.90 12.39
CA ASN A 70 14.50 9.17 11.82
C ASN A 70 14.80 9.12 10.33
N ASP A 71 15.10 7.95 9.76
CA ASP A 71 15.62 7.86 8.38
C ASP A 71 14.49 7.59 7.38
N TYR A 72 14.32 8.50 6.41
CA TYR A 72 13.39 8.33 5.29
C TYR A 72 14.12 7.76 4.07
N LEU A 73 14.46 6.47 4.10
CA LEU A 73 15.23 5.79 3.05
C LEU A 73 14.44 4.66 2.38
N ALA A 74 14.60 4.49 1.07
CA ALA A 74 13.98 3.38 0.33
C ALA A 74 14.43 2.00 0.85
N ASN A 75 15.70 1.88 1.29
CA ASN A 75 16.23 0.69 1.95
C ASN A 75 15.52 0.33 3.27
N ASN A 76 14.64 1.18 3.80
CA ASN A 76 13.84 0.86 4.98
C ASN A 76 12.54 0.12 4.64
N GLU A 77 12.19 -0.04 3.35
CA GLU A 77 11.06 -0.89 2.97
C GLU A 77 11.27 -2.33 3.44
N ASN A 78 10.21 -2.96 3.95
CA ASN A 78 10.20 -4.28 4.59
C ASN A 78 11.08 -4.40 5.85
N ARG A 79 11.60 -3.27 6.38
CA ARG A 79 12.38 -3.21 7.62
C ARG A 79 11.74 -2.26 8.64
N ALA A 80 11.40 -1.04 8.23
CA ALA A 80 10.74 -0.02 9.05
C ALA A 80 9.33 0.33 8.59
N TYR A 81 9.03 0.14 7.30
CA TYR A 81 7.70 0.34 6.74
C TYR A 81 7.41 -0.70 5.67
N LYS A 82 6.14 -0.82 5.27
CA LYS A 82 5.74 -1.57 4.07
C LYS A 82 4.96 -0.65 3.16
N SER A 83 5.38 -0.53 1.91
CA SER A 83 4.66 0.26 0.91
C SER A 83 3.30 -0.35 0.59
N PRO A 84 2.26 0.46 0.38
CA PRO A 84 1.00 -0.03 -0.13
C PRO A 84 1.17 -0.61 -1.54
N THR A 85 0.15 -1.32 -2.01
CA THR A 85 0.08 -1.74 -3.41
C THR A 85 -0.26 -0.52 -4.28
N PHE A 86 0.51 -0.30 -5.34
CA PHE A 86 0.30 0.78 -6.29
C PHE A 86 -0.46 0.26 -7.51
N ASN A 87 -1.70 0.69 -7.67
CA ASN A 87 -2.57 0.34 -8.80
C ASN A 87 -3.30 1.58 -9.29
N LYS A 88 -3.49 1.69 -10.60
CA LYS A 88 -4.40 2.70 -11.16
C LYS A 88 -5.82 2.50 -10.63
N GLY A 89 -6.47 3.61 -10.31
CA GLY A 89 -7.78 3.66 -9.67
C GLY A 89 -7.75 3.50 -8.15
N GLU A 90 -6.58 3.35 -7.53
CA GLU A 90 -6.47 3.09 -6.10
C GLU A 90 -5.42 4.00 -5.44
N PHE A 91 -5.74 4.51 -4.24
CA PHE A 91 -4.78 5.14 -3.34
C PHE A 91 -4.64 4.29 -2.09
N GLY A 92 -3.41 3.89 -1.77
CA GLY A 92 -3.13 2.95 -0.69
C GLY A 92 -2.57 3.60 0.57
N ILE A 93 -3.05 3.14 1.74
CA ILE A 93 -2.50 3.48 3.06
C ILE A 93 -2.20 2.17 3.79
N SER A 94 -0.93 1.86 3.99
CA SER A 94 -0.49 0.66 4.69
C SER A 94 -0.17 0.92 6.17
N VAL A 95 -0.23 -0.13 6.99
CA VAL A 95 0.22 -0.09 8.39
C VAL A 95 1.27 -1.15 8.63
N TYR A 96 2.39 -0.72 9.19
CA TYR A 96 3.52 -1.58 9.52
C TYR A 96 4.00 -1.29 10.94
N ASP A 97 4.41 -2.33 11.64
CA ASP A 97 4.96 -2.24 12.99
C ASP A 97 6.41 -2.70 12.89
N TYR A 98 7.32 -1.86 13.34
CA TYR A 98 8.75 -2.11 13.29
C TYR A 98 9.13 -3.41 14.02
N TYR A 99 8.50 -3.67 15.17
CA TYR A 99 8.72 -4.87 15.96
C TYR A 99 7.88 -6.07 15.48
N LYS A 100 7.13 -5.92 14.38
CA LYS A 100 6.19 -6.93 13.84
C LYS A 100 5.14 -7.39 14.86
N ASN A 101 4.73 -6.50 15.77
CA ASN A 101 3.66 -6.77 16.72
C ASN A 101 2.32 -6.95 15.98
N GLN A 102 1.79 -8.17 15.98
CA GLN A 102 0.55 -8.51 15.27
C GLN A 102 -0.70 -7.82 15.84
N ASN A 103 -0.61 -7.29 17.05
CA ASN A 103 -1.70 -6.52 17.68
C ASN A 103 -1.62 -5.03 17.38
N PHE A 104 -0.53 -4.56 16.76
CA PHE A 104 -0.41 -3.16 16.37
C PHE A 104 -1.45 -2.80 15.32
N SER A 105 -2.06 -1.63 15.48
CA SER A 105 -3.02 -1.10 14.53
C SER A 105 -3.05 0.43 14.57
N LYS A 106 -3.52 1.03 13.49
CA LYS A 106 -3.82 2.45 13.39
C LYS A 106 -5.29 2.64 13.04
N ARG A 107 -5.92 3.62 13.66
CA ARG A 107 -7.29 4.03 13.35
C ARG A 107 -7.24 5.17 12.37
N ILE A 108 -7.98 5.07 11.27
CA ILE A 108 -8.11 6.11 10.24
C ILE A 108 -9.57 6.53 10.21
N LYS A 109 -9.81 7.83 10.20
CA LYS A 109 -11.15 8.38 10.02
C LYS A 109 -11.33 8.81 8.57
N ILE A 110 -12.44 8.40 7.97
CA ILE A 110 -12.74 8.57 6.55
C ILE A 110 -14.02 9.40 6.44
N PHE A 111 -13.98 10.42 5.59
CA PHE A 111 -15.13 11.25 5.25
C PHE A 111 -15.44 11.04 3.77
N TYR A 112 -16.65 10.58 3.50
CA TYR A 112 -17.15 10.34 2.15
C TYR A 112 -17.88 11.57 1.62
N LYS A 113 -17.97 11.68 0.28
CA LYS A 113 -18.63 12.81 -0.40
C LYS A 113 -20.10 12.97 -0.06
N ASP A 114 -20.78 11.87 0.26
CA ASP A 114 -22.19 11.85 0.67
C ASP A 114 -22.40 12.29 2.13
N GLY A 115 -21.32 12.65 2.83
CA GLY A 115 -21.34 13.04 4.24
C GLY A 115 -21.23 11.87 5.22
N LYS A 116 -21.17 10.62 4.76
CA LYS A 116 -20.90 9.45 5.62
C LYS A 116 -19.51 9.62 6.25
N VAL A 117 -19.41 9.27 7.52
CA VAL A 117 -18.14 9.26 8.27
C VAL A 117 -17.93 7.88 8.86
N GLU A 118 -16.74 7.33 8.67
CA GLU A 118 -16.39 5.99 9.11
C GLU A 118 -15.03 5.99 9.81
N TYR A 119 -14.84 5.08 10.76
CA TYR A 119 -13.54 4.76 11.33
C TYR A 119 -13.13 3.37 10.88
N LYS A 120 -11.96 3.25 10.24
CA LYS A 120 -11.37 1.96 9.89
C LYS A 120 -10.11 1.72 10.72
N THR A 121 -10.02 0.53 11.30
CA THR A 121 -8.82 0.08 12.02
C THR A 121 -8.01 -0.81 11.10
N ILE A 122 -6.78 -0.40 10.80
CA ILE A 122 -5.85 -1.10 9.91
C ILE A 122 -4.74 -1.70 10.78
N LYS A 123 -4.59 -3.02 10.74
CA LYS A 123 -3.58 -3.74 11.54
C LYS A 123 -2.22 -3.79 10.84
N HIS A 124 -1.19 -4.16 11.60
CA HIS A 124 0.09 -4.57 11.06
C HIS A 124 -0.09 -5.53 9.87
N GLY A 125 0.55 -5.22 8.74
CA GLY A 125 0.47 -6.04 7.53
C GLY A 125 -0.82 -5.90 6.74
N GLN A 126 -1.64 -4.90 7.07
CA GLN A 126 -2.82 -4.55 6.28
C GLN A 126 -2.63 -3.21 5.57
N GLN A 127 -3.49 -2.99 4.59
CA GLN A 127 -3.61 -1.73 3.88
C GLN A 127 -5.09 -1.38 3.65
N LEU A 128 -5.38 -0.10 3.70
CA LEU A 128 -6.61 0.51 3.23
C LEU A 128 -6.41 0.96 1.79
N LEU A 129 -7.28 0.51 0.90
CA LEU A 129 -7.36 0.97 -0.49
C LEU A 129 -8.55 1.91 -0.65
N ILE A 130 -8.31 3.09 -1.20
CA ILE A 130 -9.31 4.10 -1.49
C ILE A 130 -9.47 4.16 -3.01
N LYS A 131 -10.69 3.94 -3.50
CA LYS A 131 -11.00 3.77 -4.93
C LYS A 131 -11.83 4.91 -5.51
N GLN A 132 -12.13 5.92 -4.70
CA GLN A 132 -12.99 7.03 -5.06
C GLN A 132 -12.35 8.37 -4.67
N ALA A 133 -12.33 9.29 -5.63
CA ALA A 133 -11.81 10.63 -5.41
C ALA A 133 -12.75 11.47 -4.54
N GLY A 134 -12.16 12.45 -3.87
CA GLY A 134 -12.75 13.37 -2.90
C GLY A 134 -13.24 12.74 -1.62
N ILE A 135 -12.65 11.60 -1.27
CA ILE A 135 -12.62 11.12 0.11
C ILE A 135 -11.58 11.93 0.87
N ILE A 136 -11.91 12.34 2.09
CA ILE A 136 -10.95 12.91 3.02
C ILE A 136 -10.58 11.84 4.04
N VAL A 137 -9.29 11.69 4.31
CA VAL A 137 -8.76 10.80 5.34
C VAL A 137 -8.05 11.60 6.41
N ASP A 138 -8.24 11.18 7.64
CA ASP A 138 -7.53 11.67 8.82
C ASP A 138 -6.77 10.50 9.43
N LEU A 139 -5.44 10.57 9.33
CA LEU A 139 -4.53 9.49 9.66
C LEU A 139 -4.26 9.39 11.17
N ASN A 140 -4.59 10.42 11.94
CA ASN A 140 -4.38 10.47 13.37
C ASN A 140 -5.62 11.02 14.09
N PRO A 141 -6.76 10.30 14.02
CA PRO A 141 -8.03 10.86 14.44
C PRO A 141 -8.18 10.98 15.98
N ASP A 142 -7.27 10.36 16.72
CA ASP A 142 -7.20 10.33 18.17
C ASP A 142 -6.21 11.36 18.75
N ALA A 143 -5.56 12.16 17.89
CA ALA A 143 -4.71 13.26 18.32
C ALA A 143 -5.49 14.25 19.19
N SER A 144 -4.89 14.65 20.31
CA SER A 144 -5.49 15.63 21.22
C SER A 144 -5.54 17.04 20.62
N ASP A 145 -4.56 17.39 19.77
CA ASP A 145 -4.56 18.63 19.03
C ASP A 145 -5.17 18.44 17.64
N LEU A 146 -6.16 19.28 17.31
CA LEU A 146 -6.81 19.30 16.01
C LEU A 146 -5.91 19.88 14.91
N TYR A 147 -4.90 20.67 15.27
CA TYR A 147 -3.91 21.24 14.34
C TYR A 147 -2.79 20.26 13.99
N GLU A 148 -2.59 19.22 14.79
CA GLU A 148 -1.66 18.10 14.54
C GLU A 148 -2.30 16.96 13.73
N ARG A 149 -3.54 17.13 13.25
CA ARG A 149 -4.23 16.11 12.46
C ARG A 149 -3.75 16.13 11.02
N ASP A 150 -3.13 15.03 10.66
CA ASP A 150 -2.73 14.64 9.30
C ASP A 150 -3.97 14.32 8.46
N VAL A 151 -4.53 15.34 7.81
CA VAL A 151 -5.77 15.27 7.02
C VAL A 151 -5.49 15.48 5.54
N TYR A 152 -5.89 14.51 4.71
CA TYR A 152 -5.63 14.49 3.28
C TYR A 152 -6.90 14.33 2.46
N TYR A 153 -6.98 15.04 1.33
CA TYR A 153 -8.01 14.88 0.33
C TYR A 153 -7.46 14.00 -0.80
N ILE A 154 -8.14 12.88 -1.09
CA ILE A 154 -7.72 11.98 -2.16
C ILE A 154 -8.23 12.51 -3.50
N THR A 155 -7.32 12.93 -4.37
CA THR A 155 -7.67 13.54 -5.66
C THR A 155 -7.93 12.49 -6.74
N GLN A 156 -8.62 12.87 -7.81
CA GLN A 156 -8.78 11.99 -8.98
C GLN A 156 -7.44 11.71 -9.65
N LYS A 157 -6.54 12.71 -9.72
CA LYS A 157 -5.20 12.56 -10.27
C LYS A 157 -4.41 11.45 -9.58
N GLN A 158 -4.44 11.40 -8.24
CA GLN A 158 -3.76 10.36 -7.47
C GLN A 158 -4.29 8.96 -7.79
N LEU A 159 -5.60 8.81 -8.01
CA LEU A 159 -6.20 7.55 -8.43
C LEU A 159 -5.80 7.21 -9.87
N ASP A 160 -5.88 8.15 -10.80
CA ASP A 160 -5.57 7.92 -12.22
C ASP A 160 -4.11 7.49 -12.43
N GLU A 161 -3.19 8.13 -11.70
CA GLU A 161 -1.77 7.78 -11.73
C GLU A 161 -1.50 6.48 -10.96
N GLY A 162 -2.15 6.28 -9.80
CA GLY A 162 -2.07 5.04 -9.01
C GLY A 162 -0.67 4.71 -8.50
N ASN A 163 0.21 5.70 -8.43
CA ASN A 163 1.65 5.56 -8.16
C ASN A 163 2.08 6.24 -6.85
N THR A 164 1.14 6.72 -6.05
CA THR A 164 1.40 7.36 -4.77
C THR A 164 0.64 6.68 -3.63
N GLY A 165 1.15 6.81 -2.42
CA GLY A 165 0.53 6.20 -1.24
C GLY A 165 1.22 6.59 0.06
N ILE A 166 0.68 6.07 1.16
CA ILE A 166 1.19 6.32 2.52
C ILE A 166 1.50 5.01 3.22
N ALA A 167 2.56 4.97 4.02
CA ALA A 167 2.77 3.92 5.01
C ALA A 167 2.86 4.52 6.42
N LEU A 168 2.02 4.01 7.32
CA LEU A 168 1.98 4.41 8.73
C LEU A 168 2.76 3.41 9.58
N THR A 169 3.62 3.93 10.46
CA THR A 169 4.43 3.11 11.35
C THR A 169 4.23 3.48 12.83
N ASN A 170 5.06 2.90 13.70
CA ASN A 170 5.10 3.24 15.13
C ASN A 170 5.34 4.75 15.34
N TRP A 171 6.26 5.33 14.57
CA TRP A 171 6.80 6.66 14.83
C TRP A 171 6.72 7.60 13.63
N GLN A 172 6.59 7.08 12.41
CA GLN A 172 6.70 7.87 11.18
C GLN A 172 5.51 7.65 10.25
N THR A 173 5.27 8.66 9.42
CA THR A 173 4.39 8.59 8.25
C THR A 173 5.27 8.71 7.02
N TYR A 174 5.29 7.67 6.19
CA TYR A 174 6.02 7.66 4.93
C TYR A 174 5.08 8.05 3.79
N TYR A 175 5.45 9.09 3.07
CA TYR A 175 4.84 9.47 1.79
C TYR A 175 5.65 8.80 0.68
N LEU A 176 4.99 7.98 -0.15
CA LEU A 176 5.66 7.08 -1.07
C LEU A 176 5.25 7.32 -2.52
N LYS A 177 6.23 7.32 -3.43
CA LYS A 177 6.04 7.14 -4.88
C LYS A 177 6.49 5.74 -5.29
N SER A 178 5.73 5.09 -6.17
CA SER A 178 6.08 3.77 -6.68
C SER A 178 7.43 3.78 -7.38
N ASP A 179 8.21 2.72 -7.18
CA ASP A 179 9.46 2.46 -7.86
C ASP A 179 9.38 1.11 -8.58
N ASN A 180 9.63 1.13 -9.89
CA ASN A 180 9.63 -0.04 -10.75
C ASN A 180 11.01 -0.32 -11.37
N SER A 181 12.07 0.32 -10.86
CA SER A 181 13.45 0.16 -11.33
C SER A 181 14.02 -1.24 -11.04
N GLY A 182 13.41 -1.97 -10.10
CA GLY A 182 13.94 -3.25 -9.62
C GLY A 182 15.12 -3.09 -8.67
N GLN A 183 15.34 -1.89 -8.12
CA GLN A 183 16.44 -1.61 -7.21
C GLN A 183 16.43 -2.58 -6.01
N MET A 184 17.59 -3.14 -5.70
CA MET A 184 17.75 -4.00 -4.53
C MET A 184 17.73 -3.19 -3.23
N ASN A 185 17.02 -3.70 -2.23
CA ASN A 185 17.18 -3.30 -0.84
C ASN A 185 18.47 -3.93 -0.32
N GLY A 186 19.57 -3.18 -0.34
CA GLY A 186 20.91 -3.71 -0.06
C GLY A 186 21.00 -4.51 1.25
N PRO A 187 20.53 -3.99 2.39
CA PRO A 187 20.54 -4.72 3.66
C PRO A 187 19.73 -6.03 3.65
N LEU A 188 18.52 -6.04 3.06
CA LEU A 188 17.71 -7.27 2.97
C LEU A 188 18.28 -8.26 1.96
N ALA A 189 18.73 -7.78 0.81
CA ALA A 189 19.38 -8.60 -0.21
C ALA A 189 20.60 -9.30 0.39
N PHE A 190 21.47 -8.55 1.09
CA PHE A 190 22.64 -9.11 1.76
C PHE A 190 22.25 -10.18 2.80
N LYS A 191 21.23 -9.93 3.63
CA LYS A 191 20.71 -10.92 4.60
C LYS A 191 20.31 -12.21 3.88
N PHE A 192 19.49 -12.11 2.83
CA PHE A 192 19.00 -13.30 2.11
C PHE A 192 20.11 -14.04 1.37
N ILE A 193 21.04 -13.32 0.74
CA ILE A 193 22.21 -13.90 0.07
C ILE A 193 23.07 -14.69 1.07
N ARG A 194 23.31 -14.15 2.26
CA ARG A 194 24.06 -14.84 3.33
C ARG A 194 23.36 -16.12 3.80
N GLN A 195 22.04 -16.15 3.78
CA GLN A 195 21.25 -17.32 4.16
C GLN A 195 21.21 -18.39 3.06
N GLU A 196 21.06 -17.98 1.79
CA GLU A 196 20.95 -18.89 0.65
C GLU A 196 22.31 -19.43 0.19
N PHE A 197 23.35 -18.60 0.26
CA PHE A 197 24.70 -18.91 -0.23
C PHE A 197 25.75 -18.81 0.90
N PRO A 198 25.64 -19.61 1.98
CA PRO A 198 26.51 -19.47 3.15
C PRO A 198 28.00 -19.71 2.85
N ASN A 199 28.31 -20.45 1.77
CA ASN A 199 29.67 -20.78 1.35
C ASN A 199 30.37 -19.65 0.58
N ILE A 200 29.63 -18.65 0.10
CA ILE A 200 30.21 -17.51 -0.62
C ILE A 200 30.55 -16.41 0.39
N LYS A 201 31.84 -16.16 0.58
CA LYS A 201 32.32 -15.17 1.55
C LYS A 201 32.22 -13.75 0.98
N PRO A 202 31.67 -12.77 1.72
CA PRO A 202 31.77 -11.36 1.35
C PRO A 202 33.21 -10.96 1.06
N GLY A 203 33.43 -10.22 -0.03
CA GLY A 203 34.76 -9.79 -0.46
C GLY A 203 35.59 -10.85 -1.19
N SER A 204 35.08 -12.07 -1.36
CA SER A 204 35.72 -13.05 -2.26
C SER A 204 35.46 -12.72 -3.73
N ALA A 205 36.32 -13.21 -4.63
CA ALA A 205 36.14 -13.03 -6.08
C ALA A 205 34.80 -13.59 -6.62
N SER A 206 34.23 -14.59 -5.93
CA SER A 206 32.93 -15.17 -6.27
C SER A 206 31.74 -14.38 -5.70
N PHE A 207 31.99 -13.35 -4.89
CA PHE A 207 30.96 -12.53 -4.29
C PHE A 207 30.58 -11.37 -5.22
N ASP A 208 29.52 -11.58 -5.98
CA ASP A 208 28.87 -10.56 -6.79
C ASP A 208 27.45 -10.36 -6.26
N LEU A 209 27.19 -9.20 -5.64
CA LEU A 209 25.94 -8.92 -4.95
C LEU A 209 24.75 -8.95 -5.91
N GLU A 210 24.90 -8.38 -7.11
CA GLU A 210 23.81 -8.26 -8.09
C GLU A 210 23.50 -9.64 -8.67
N LYS A 211 24.54 -10.38 -9.08
CA LYS A 211 24.37 -11.75 -9.59
C LYS A 211 23.74 -12.67 -8.55
N LEU A 212 24.15 -12.58 -7.29
CA LEU A 212 23.60 -13.39 -6.21
C LEU A 212 22.17 -12.97 -5.84
N PHE A 213 21.85 -11.69 -5.90
CA PHE A 213 20.49 -11.18 -5.73
C PHE A 213 19.54 -11.74 -6.80
N HIS A 214 19.97 -11.77 -8.06
CA HIS A 214 19.19 -12.37 -9.14
C HIS A 214 19.11 -13.89 -9.08
N ALA A 215 19.98 -14.55 -8.32
CA ALA A 215 19.94 -15.99 -8.06
C ALA A 215 19.09 -16.38 -6.83
N LEU A 216 18.57 -15.41 -6.06
CA LEU A 216 17.68 -15.69 -4.94
C LEU A 216 16.37 -16.33 -5.42
N THR A 217 15.68 -17.06 -4.53
CA THR A 217 14.31 -17.49 -4.79
C THR A 217 13.41 -16.28 -5.07
N GLY A 218 12.41 -16.44 -5.93
CA GLY A 218 11.51 -15.33 -6.32
C GLY A 218 10.85 -14.64 -5.13
N GLU A 219 10.57 -15.37 -4.05
CA GLU A 219 10.05 -14.80 -2.80
C GLU A 219 11.05 -13.89 -2.08
N LYS A 220 12.29 -14.35 -1.89
CA LYS A 220 13.35 -13.57 -1.24
C LYS A 220 13.76 -12.37 -2.08
N GLN A 221 13.83 -12.55 -3.40
CA GLN A 221 14.08 -11.46 -4.33
C GLN A 221 12.99 -10.40 -4.22
N LYS A 222 11.70 -10.79 -4.29
CA LYS A 222 10.56 -9.88 -4.16
C LYS A 222 10.54 -9.11 -2.83
N LEU A 223 10.90 -9.76 -1.72
CA LEU A 223 11.01 -9.12 -0.41
C LEU A 223 12.18 -8.13 -0.33
N ALA A 224 13.25 -8.36 -1.08
CA ALA A 224 14.44 -7.52 -1.14
C ALA A 224 14.47 -6.59 -2.36
N THR A 225 13.39 -6.48 -3.13
CA THR A 225 13.21 -5.44 -4.16
C THR A 225 12.50 -4.24 -3.54
N ILE A 226 13.03 -3.04 -3.76
CA ILE A 226 12.37 -1.78 -3.40
C ILE A 226 11.22 -1.55 -4.37
N THR A 227 10.05 -1.23 -3.84
CA THR A 227 8.83 -0.94 -4.62
C THR A 227 8.38 0.51 -4.49
N SER A 228 9.05 1.31 -3.65
CA SER A 228 8.77 2.73 -3.52
C SER A 228 9.93 3.55 -2.99
N ASN A 229 9.90 4.84 -3.30
CA ASN A 229 10.77 5.84 -2.70
C ASN A 229 10.00 6.75 -1.74
N PRO A 230 10.50 6.95 -0.52
CA PRO A 230 10.05 8.03 0.35
C PRO A 230 10.27 9.39 -0.33
N VAL A 231 9.24 10.23 -0.30
CA VAL A 231 9.24 11.59 -0.84
C VAL A 231 8.66 12.55 0.21
N LYS A 232 8.71 13.86 -0.06
CA LYS A 232 8.03 14.82 0.81
C LYS A 232 6.52 14.75 0.62
N GLU A 233 5.77 15.07 1.68
CA GLU A 233 4.31 15.18 1.65
C GLU A 233 3.82 16.05 0.47
N SER A 234 4.46 17.21 0.27
CA SER A 234 4.12 18.17 -0.79
C SER A 234 4.35 17.65 -2.21
N GLU A 235 5.10 16.56 -2.38
CA GLU A 235 5.27 15.90 -3.67
C GLU A 235 4.15 14.92 -4.01
N ILE A 236 3.34 14.54 -3.02
CA ILE A 236 2.15 13.68 -3.19
C ILE A 236 0.88 14.51 -3.14
N PHE A 237 0.85 15.51 -2.25
CA PHE A 237 -0.31 16.33 -1.99
C PHE A 237 -0.06 17.76 -2.43
N SER A 238 -0.58 18.07 -3.62
CA SER A 238 -0.64 19.43 -4.16
C SER A 238 -2.08 19.70 -4.55
N TYR A 239 -2.72 20.57 -3.77
CA TYR A 239 -4.16 20.82 -3.87
C TYR A 239 -4.46 22.12 -4.60
N THR A 240 -5.53 22.10 -5.38
CA THR A 240 -6.18 23.29 -5.90
C THR A 240 -6.85 24.09 -4.78
N SER A 241 -7.22 25.34 -5.06
CA SER A 241 -7.95 26.18 -4.10
C SER A 241 -9.28 25.56 -3.65
N ASP A 242 -9.97 24.85 -4.55
CA ASP A 242 -11.25 24.20 -4.26
C ASP A 242 -11.09 23.00 -3.33
N GLU A 243 -10.08 22.17 -3.55
CA GLU A 243 -9.76 21.03 -2.69
C GLU A 243 -9.30 21.50 -1.29
N LEU A 244 -8.52 22.57 -1.22
CA LEU A 244 -8.17 23.20 0.06
C LEU A 244 -9.39 23.74 0.80
N ALA A 245 -10.34 24.35 0.08
CA ALA A 245 -11.59 24.82 0.67
C ALA A 245 -12.41 23.65 1.23
N GLU A 246 -12.44 22.51 0.55
CA GLU A 246 -13.11 21.30 1.02
C GLU A 246 -12.49 20.74 2.29
N ILE A 247 -11.15 20.63 2.35
CA ILE A 247 -10.43 20.21 3.56
C ILE A 247 -10.73 21.16 4.72
N LYS A 248 -10.71 22.48 4.49
CA LYS A 248 -11.02 23.48 5.52
C LYS A 248 -12.44 23.36 6.04
N ARG A 249 -13.44 23.19 5.16
CA ARG A 249 -14.84 22.97 5.56
C ARG A 249 -14.97 21.75 6.48
N HIS A 250 -14.31 20.66 6.13
CA HIS A 250 -14.32 19.43 6.93
C HIS A 250 -13.62 19.59 8.28
N ARG A 251 -12.44 20.21 8.31
CA ARG A 251 -11.72 20.50 9.57
C ARG A 251 -12.60 21.34 10.51
N LEU A 252 -13.28 22.36 9.99
CA LEU A 252 -14.18 23.20 10.77
C LEU A 252 -15.37 22.39 11.34
N ALA A 253 -16.00 21.53 10.52
CA ALA A 253 -17.09 20.67 10.97
C ALA A 253 -16.66 19.73 12.11
N VAL A 254 -15.46 19.14 12.01
CA VAL A 254 -14.89 18.27 13.06
C VAL A 254 -14.65 19.04 14.37
N VAL A 255 -14.11 20.26 14.28
CA VAL A 255 -13.86 21.11 15.45
C VAL A 255 -15.19 21.47 16.15
N THR A 256 -16.21 21.86 15.38
CA THR A 256 -17.52 22.25 15.91
C THR A 256 -18.23 21.08 16.59
N GLN A 257 -18.22 19.88 15.97
CA GLN A 257 -18.76 18.67 16.60
C GLN A 257 -18.04 18.33 17.91
N HIS A 258 -16.72 18.52 17.96
CA HIS A 258 -15.96 18.24 19.18
C HIS A 258 -16.29 19.21 20.32
N LYS A 259 -16.48 20.50 20.03
CA LYS A 259 -16.91 21.51 21.01
C LYS A 259 -18.29 21.20 21.58
N ASN A 260 -19.27 20.92 20.73
CA ASN A 260 -20.64 20.62 21.16
C ASN A 260 -20.71 19.38 22.07
N LYS A 261 -19.88 18.36 21.80
CA LYS A 261 -19.80 17.15 22.66
C LYS A 261 -19.20 17.45 24.03
N LYS A 262 -18.21 18.36 24.12
CA LYS A 262 -17.63 18.79 25.41
C LYS A 262 -18.62 19.61 26.24
N GLU A 263 -19.46 20.41 25.59
CA GLU A 263 -20.49 21.22 26.26
C GLU A 263 -21.68 20.38 26.74
N SER A 264 -22.07 19.32 26.03
CA SER A 264 -23.18 18.45 26.44
C SER A 264 -22.86 17.50 27.61
N HIS A 265 -21.58 17.41 28.02
CA HIS A 265 -21.11 16.55 29.11
C HIS A 265 -20.70 17.37 30.36
N ARG A 266 -21.06 18.66 30.40
CA ARG A 266 -21.03 19.52 31.59
C ARG A 266 -22.45 19.72 32.09
#